data_AF-A0A1X0R044-F1
#
_entry.id   AF-A0A1X0R044-F1
#
_cell.length_a   1.000
_cell.length_b   1.000
_cell.length_c   1.000
_cell.angle_alpha   90.00
_cell.angle_beta   90.00
_cell.angle_gamma   90.00
#
_symmetry.space_group_name_H-M   'P 1'
#
loop_
_entity.id
_entity.type
_entity.pdbx_description
1 polymer ?
#
loop_
_entity_poly.entity_id
_entity_poly.type
_entity_poly.pdbx_seq_one_letter_code
_entity_poly.pdbx_strand_id
1 'polypeptide(L)'
;KRAYTLYMDQDKVRFFKLMFEKVMSASAAAKQLGIHVRTAQRWAQIYKTDPDSVFIKHKKTGRSRILQEEHKQVILEYTCILTENS
;
A
#
# COMPACT_ATOMS: atom_id res chain seq x y z
N LYS A 1 19.59 3.75 -8.34
CA LYS A 1 18.68 3.08 -7.39
C LYS A 1 17.92 4.16 -6.61
N ARG A 2 16.58 4.20 -6.65
CA ARG A 2 15.81 5.11 -5.77
C ARG A 2 15.89 4.55 -4.35
N ALA A 3 16.51 5.29 -3.43
CA ALA A 3 16.52 4.93 -2.02
C ALA A 3 15.09 5.09 -1.48
N TYR A 4 14.38 3.98 -1.31
CA TYR A 4 13.06 3.98 -0.71
C TYR A 4 13.26 4.12 0.80
N THR A 5 13.03 5.30 1.35
CA THR A 5 13.00 5.49 2.81
C THR A 5 11.79 4.74 3.36
N LEU A 6 12.04 3.56 3.93
CA LEU A 6 11.03 2.79 4.64
C LEU A 6 10.87 3.43 6.02
N TYR A 7 9.78 4.17 6.22
CA TYR A 7 9.47 4.72 7.53
C TYR A 7 9.09 3.59 8.48
N MET A 8 9.73 3.56 9.65
CA MET A 8 9.48 2.56 10.67
C MET A 8 8.21 2.91 11.45
N ASP A 9 7.60 1.92 12.09
CA ASP A 9 6.40 2.16 12.90
C ASP A 9 6.68 3.14 14.06
N GLN A 10 7.95 3.23 14.50
CA GLN A 10 8.41 4.25 15.45
C GLN A 10 8.29 5.69 14.91
N ASP A 11 8.53 5.93 13.63
CA ASP A 11 8.41 7.26 13.03
C ASP A 11 6.93 7.71 13.00
N LYS A 12 6.02 6.75 12.74
CA LYS A 12 4.58 6.98 12.81
C LYS A 12 4.14 7.32 14.23
N VAL A 13 4.59 6.57 15.22
CA VAL A 13 4.27 6.83 16.64
C VAL A 13 4.77 8.22 17.06
N ARG A 14 6.03 8.57 16.74
CA ARG A 14 6.58 9.89 17.05
C ARG A 14 5.80 11.02 16.35
N PHE A 15 5.35 10.78 15.12
CA PHE A 15 4.54 11.73 14.36
C PHE A 15 3.19 12.00 15.04
N PHE A 16 2.43 10.96 15.40
CA PHE A 16 1.15 11.13 16.08
C PHE A 16 1.29 11.72 17.48
N LYS A 17 2.36 11.34 18.20
CA LYS A 17 2.69 11.96 19.48
C LYS A 17 2.84 13.48 19.36
N LEU A 18 3.59 13.96 18.36
CA LEU A 18 3.72 15.41 18.11
C LEU A 18 2.40 16.08 17.70
N MET A 19 1.59 15.42 16.87
CA MET A 19 0.28 15.94 16.45
C MET A 19 -0.67 16.14 17.62
N PHE A 20 -0.78 15.15 18.52
CA PHE A 20 -1.77 15.17 19.61
C PHE A 20 -1.25 15.86 20.87
N GLU A 21 -0.04 15.55 21.33
CA GLU A 21 0.47 16.13 22.59
C GLU A 21 0.90 17.58 22.42
N LYS A 22 1.44 17.96 21.26
CA LYS A 22 1.90 19.32 20.99
C LYS A 22 0.94 20.12 20.12
N VAL A 23 -0.24 19.59 19.82
CA VAL A 23 -1.29 20.21 18.98
C VAL A 23 -0.70 20.77 17.67
N MET A 24 0.17 19.97 17.04
CA MET A 24 0.88 20.39 15.83
C MET A 24 0.09 20.04 14.56
N SER A 25 0.29 20.81 13.50
CA SER A 25 -0.19 20.41 12.17
C SER A 25 0.68 19.30 11.58
N ALA A 26 0.10 18.48 10.70
CA ALA A 26 0.80 17.36 10.05
C ALA A 26 2.07 17.81 9.32
N SER A 27 2.02 18.96 8.66
CA SER A 27 3.16 19.55 7.96
C SER A 27 4.28 19.97 8.91
N ALA A 28 3.93 20.52 10.08
CA ALA A 28 4.92 20.96 11.07
C ALA A 28 5.61 19.76 11.75
N ALA A 29 4.83 18.75 12.16
CA ALA A 29 5.37 17.52 12.73
C ALA A 29 6.25 16.75 11.72
N ALA A 30 5.89 16.75 10.43
CA ALA A 30 6.68 16.14 9.37
C ALA A 30 8.06 16.79 9.23
N LYS A 31 8.11 18.13 9.17
CA LYS A 31 9.37 18.88 9.09
C LYS A 31 10.26 18.61 10.29
N GLN A 32 9.68 18.56 11.49
CA GLN A 32 10.43 18.29 12.72
C GLN A 32 11.04 16.89 12.75
N LEU A 33 10.35 15.90 12.18
CA LEU A 33 10.83 14.51 12.11
C LEU A 33 11.62 14.20 10.84
N GLY A 34 11.81 15.17 9.94
CA GLY A 34 12.46 14.94 8.63
C GLY A 34 11.65 14.03 7.70
N ILE A 35 10.36 13.85 7.95
CA ILE A 35 9.45 13.04 7.14
C ILE A 35 8.95 13.87 5.97
N HIS A 36 8.84 13.25 4.80
CA HIS A 36 8.26 13.92 3.65
C HIS A 36 6.81 14.34 3.93
N VAL A 37 6.51 15.63 3.75
CA VAL A 37 5.22 16.24 4.13
C VAL A 37 4.00 15.51 3.52
N ARG A 38 4.10 15.08 2.25
CA ARG A 38 3.02 14.33 1.58
C ARG A 38 2.71 13.00 2.28
N THR A 39 3.72 12.35 2.84
CA THR A 39 3.56 11.08 3.56
C THR A 39 2.83 11.32 4.89
N ALA A 40 3.26 12.34 5.64
CA ALA A 40 2.64 12.72 6.90
C ALA A 40 1.17 13.14 6.74
N GLN A 41 0.86 13.94 5.69
CA GLN A 41 -0.52 14.31 5.37
C GLN A 41 -1.37 13.08 5.03
N ARG A 42 -0.81 12.11 4.29
CA ARG A 42 -1.50 10.86 3.99
C ARG A 42 -1.76 10.03 5.24
N TRP A 43 -0.81 9.95 6.18
CA TRP A 43 -1.03 9.28 7.46
C TRP A 43 -2.14 9.94 8.28
N ALA A 44 -2.17 11.27 8.33
CA ALA A 44 -3.24 12.00 9.02
C ALA A 44 -4.62 11.79 8.39
N GLN A 45 -4.69 11.68 7.05
CA GLN A 45 -5.93 11.35 6.33
C GLN A 45 -6.40 9.92 6.63
N ILE A 46 -5.51 8.94 6.51
CA ILE A 46 -5.82 7.53 6.82
C ILE A 46 -6.29 7.40 8.26
N TYR A 47 -5.63 8.08 9.21
CA TYR A 47 -6.02 8.07 10.61
C TYR A 47 -7.45 8.56 10.86
N LYS A 48 -7.94 9.54 10.07
CA LYS A 48 -9.33 10.03 10.17
C LYS A 48 -10.34 9.01 9.66
N THR A 49 -9.96 8.18 8.69
CA THR A 49 -10.85 7.19 8.08
C THR A 49 -10.83 5.87 8.85
N ASP A 50 -9.64 5.39 9.20
CA ASP A 50 -9.39 4.16 9.94
C ASP A 50 -8.01 4.26 10.63
N PRO A 51 -7.96 4.53 11.94
CA PRO A 51 -6.71 4.70 12.69
C PRO A 51 -5.87 3.42 12.77
N ASP A 52 -6.50 2.24 12.78
CA ASP A 52 -5.79 0.96 12.87
C ASP A 52 -5.06 0.66 11.55
N SER A 53 -5.65 1.05 10.42
CA SER A 53 -5.06 0.86 9.09
C SER A 53 -3.74 1.60 8.85
N VAL A 54 -3.42 2.62 9.65
CA VAL A 54 -2.14 3.36 9.53
C VAL A 54 -0.94 2.47 9.89
N PHE A 55 -1.13 1.52 10.80
CA PHE A 55 -0.08 0.59 11.25
C PHE A 55 -0.13 -0.75 10.51
N ILE A 56 -1.26 -1.07 9.86
CA ILE A 56 -1.39 -2.27 9.05
C ILE A 56 -0.48 -2.16 7.82
N LYS A 57 0.62 -2.91 7.82
CA LYS A 57 1.41 -3.16 6.62
C LYS A 57 0.55 -4.02 5.70
N HIS A 58 -0.05 -3.42 4.67
CA HIS A 58 -0.74 -4.21 3.65
C HIS A 58 0.25 -5.24 3.11
N LYS A 59 0.04 -6.54 3.43
CA LYS A 59 0.71 -7.60 2.66
C LYS A 59 0.32 -7.32 1.21
N LYS A 60 1.28 -7.32 0.30
CA LYS A 60 1.00 -7.28 -1.13
C LYS A 60 0.28 -8.59 -1.47
N THR A 61 -1.01 -8.67 -1.19
CA THR A 61 -1.89 -9.60 -1.88
C THR A 61 -1.79 -9.16 -3.33
N GLY A 62 -0.99 -9.88 -4.12
CA GLY A 62 -0.81 -9.59 -5.53
C GLY A 62 -2.19 -9.43 -6.15
N ARG A 63 -2.32 -8.49 -7.10
CA ARG A 63 -3.54 -8.30 -7.87
C ARG A 63 -4.00 -9.69 -8.34
N SER A 64 -5.19 -10.12 -7.93
CA SER A 64 -5.75 -11.40 -8.38
C SER A 64 -5.66 -11.44 -9.90
N ARG A 65 -5.08 -12.51 -10.44
CA ARG A 65 -4.90 -12.63 -11.89
C ARG A 65 -6.29 -12.65 -12.52
N ILE A 66 -6.48 -11.80 -13.53
CA ILE A 66 -7.72 -11.64 -14.31
C ILE A 66 -7.96 -12.86 -15.24
N LEU A 67 -7.09 -13.88 -15.23
CA LEU A 67 -7.38 -15.13 -15.91
C LEU A 67 -8.41 -15.92 -15.09
N GLN A 68 -9.69 -15.70 -15.41
CA GLN A 68 -10.78 -16.57 -14.99
C GLN A 68 -10.64 -17.94 -15.68
N GLU A 69 -11.23 -18.97 -15.06
CA GLU A 69 -11.15 -20.38 -15.50
C GLU A 69 -11.63 -20.57 -16.95
N GLU A 70 -12.51 -19.68 -17.41
CA GLU A 70 -13.02 -19.58 -18.79
C GLU A 70 -11.89 -19.39 -19.81
N HIS A 71 -10.87 -18.58 -19.50
CA HIS A 71 -9.70 -18.40 -20.37
C HIS A 71 -8.82 -19.65 -20.43
N LYS A 72 -8.86 -20.54 -19.43
CA LYS A 72 -8.14 -21.82 -19.47
C LYS A 72 -8.85 -22.83 -20.35
N GLN A 73 -10.19 -22.86 -20.34
CA GLN A 73 -10.98 -23.74 -21.21
C GLN A 73 -10.76 -23.41 -22.69
N VAL A 74 -10.73 -22.14 -23.05
CA VAL A 74 -10.45 -21.72 -24.45
C VAL A 74 -9.03 -22.14 -24.89
N ILE A 75 -8.05 -22.09 -23.99
CA ILE A 75 -6.68 -22.56 -24.28
C ILE A 75 -6.65 -24.09 -24.46
N LEU A 76 -7.37 -24.84 -23.63
CA LEU A 76 -7.45 -26.31 -23.73
C LEU A 76 -8.17 -26.76 -25.01
N GLU A 77 -9.27 -26.10 -25.37
CA GLU A 77 -10.03 -26.37 -26.59
C GLU A 77 -9.15 -26.16 -27.84
N TYR A 78 -8.38 -25.06 -27.87
CA TYR A 78 -7.48 -24.79 -28.99
C TYR A 78 -6.34 -25.82 -29.10
N THR A 79 -5.82 -26.33 -27.97
CA THR A 79 -4.80 -27.39 -28.00
C THR A 79 -5.36 -28.73 -28.48
N CYS A 80 -6.58 -29.11 -28.09
CA CYS A 80 -7.22 -30.35 -28.58
C CYS A 80 -7.47 -30.31 -30.09
N ILE A 81 -7.98 -29.18 -30.60
CA ILE A 81 -8.29 -29.02 -32.02
C ILE A 81 -7.03 -29.11 -32.89
N LEU A 82 -5.88 -28.62 -32.42
CA LEU A 82 -4.62 -28.68 -33.18
C LEU A 82 -3.97 -30.08 -33.19
N THR A 83 -4.26 -30.93 -32.22
CA THR A 83 -3.75 -32.31 -32.16
C THR A 83 -4.61 -33.33 -32.90
N GLU A 84 -5.89 -33.03 -33.14
CA GLU A 84 -6.82 -33.88 -33.90
C GLU A 84 -6.75 -33.66 -35.42
N ASN A 85 -6.15 -32.55 -35.87
CA ASN A 85 -6.02 -32.19 -37.30
C ASN A 85 -4.59 -32.40 -37.86
N SER A 86 -3.79 -33.28 -37.25
CA SER A 86 -2.45 -33.68 -37.75
C SER A 86 -2.35 -35.17 -38.01
#